data_AF-A0A5B6X2V5-F1
#
_entry.id   AF-A0A5B6X2V5-F1
#
_cell.length_a   1.000
_cell.length_b   1.000
_cell.length_c   1.000
_cell.angle_alpha   90.00
_cell.angle_beta   90.00
_cell.angle_gamma   90.00
#
_symmetry.space_group_name_H-M   'P 1'
#
loop_
_entity.id
_entity.type
_entity.pdbx_description
1 polymer ?
#
loop_
_entity_poly.entity_id
_entity_poly.type
_entity_poly.pdbx_seq_one_letter_code
_entity_poly.pdbx_strand_id
1 'polypeptide(L)'
;MAQEKIWMMSIILTLQGEQESQYRKEFIKLQRKATRYTVLECVLYKKGFSHLLLWCLTITETEYIMREIHEEICGDHLEGKLLAQKIFRRGYY
;
A
#
# COMPACT_ATOMS: atom_id res chain seq x y z
N MET A 1 5.91 -8.80 -10.08
CA MET A 1 7.09 -9.04 -9.23
C MET A 1 8.08 -7.87 -9.19
N ALA A 2 8.64 -7.39 -10.31
CA ALA A 2 9.60 -6.27 -10.30
C ALA A 2 8.95 -4.86 -10.19
N GLN A 3 7.87 -4.62 -10.93
CA GLN A 3 7.21 -3.29 -11.02
C GLN A 3 6.67 -2.76 -9.68
N GLU A 4 6.32 -3.65 -8.75
CA GLU A 4 5.78 -3.26 -7.44
C GLU A 4 6.84 -2.83 -6.43
N LYS A 5 7.90 -3.62 -6.32
CA LYS A 5 9.09 -3.20 -5.59
C LYS A 5 9.57 -1.85 -6.11
N ILE A 6 9.50 -1.62 -7.42
CA ILE A 6 9.90 -0.35 -8.03
C ILE A 6 9.03 0.82 -7.55
N TRP A 7 7.70 0.71 -7.49
CA TRP A 7 6.87 1.85 -7.05
C TRP A 7 6.96 2.11 -5.55
N MET A 8 6.94 1.06 -4.72
CA MET A 8 7.07 1.20 -3.26
C MET A 8 8.42 1.79 -2.90
N MET A 9 9.50 1.27 -3.51
CA MET A 9 10.85 1.77 -3.32
C MET A 9 10.98 3.22 -3.77
N SER A 10 10.36 3.60 -4.91
CA SER A 10 10.36 4.99 -5.37
C SER A 10 9.74 5.95 -4.35
N ILE A 11 8.66 5.53 -3.66
CA ILE A 11 8.04 6.33 -2.60
C ILE A 11 8.93 6.39 -1.37
N ILE A 12 9.51 5.26 -0.93
CA ILE A 12 10.42 5.19 0.22
C ILE A 12 11.63 6.11 0.01
N LEU A 13 12.31 5.99 -1.13
CA LEU A 13 13.46 6.83 -1.48
C LEU A 13 13.09 8.32 -1.55
N THR A 14 11.90 8.63 -2.07
CA THR A 14 11.39 10.01 -2.09
C THR A 14 11.16 10.55 -0.68
N LEU A 15 10.60 9.73 0.23
CA LEU A 15 10.36 10.12 1.63
C LEU A 15 11.66 10.30 2.42
N GLN A 16 12.71 9.53 2.10
CA GLN A 16 14.03 9.64 2.72
C GLN A 16 14.86 10.82 2.18
N GLY A 17 14.40 11.49 1.12
CA GLY A 17 15.12 12.61 0.49
C GLY A 17 16.30 12.16 -0.36
N GLU A 18 16.40 10.87 -0.67
CA GLU A 18 17.54 10.27 -1.38
C GLU A 18 17.41 10.34 -2.91
N GLN A 19 16.27 10.80 -3.42
CA GLN A 19 16.01 10.84 -4.86
C GLN A 19 16.17 12.26 -5.41
N GLU A 20 17.16 12.46 -6.27
CA GLU A 20 17.30 13.65 -7.12
C GLU A 20 17.07 13.25 -8.58
N SER A 21 16.24 13.98 -9.31
CA SER A 21 15.83 13.61 -10.67
C SER A 21 15.97 14.76 -11.64
N GLN A 22 16.54 14.46 -12.81
CA GLN A 22 16.62 15.35 -13.96
C GLN A 22 15.23 15.73 -14.51
N TYR A 23 14.19 14.94 -14.23
CA TYR A 23 12.82 15.19 -14.66
C TYR A 23 11.99 15.85 -13.55
N ARG A 24 12.27 17.13 -13.28
CA ARG A 24 11.66 17.92 -12.19
C ARG A 24 10.12 17.78 -12.09
N LYS A 25 9.41 17.77 -13.22
CA LYS A 25 7.93 17.66 -13.23
C LYS A 25 7.44 16.31 -12.71
N GLU A 26 8.10 15.22 -13.10
CA GLU A 26 7.75 13.86 -12.66
C GLU A 26 8.10 13.65 -11.20
N PHE A 27 9.24 14.19 -10.79
CA PHE A 27 9.67 14.17 -9.39
C PHE A 27 8.69 14.90 -8.47
N ILE A 28 8.22 16.10 -8.84
CA ILE A 28 7.20 16.82 -8.06
C ILE A 28 5.89 16.03 -7.98
N LYS A 29 5.48 15.36 -9.06
CA LYS A 29 4.30 14.48 -9.04
C LYS A 29 4.49 13.31 -8.06
N LEU A 30 5.67 12.71 -8.05
CA LEU A 30 6.01 11.63 -7.13
C LEU A 30 6.05 12.11 -5.68
N GLN A 31 6.66 13.26 -5.39
CA GLN A 31 6.63 13.87 -4.05
C GLN A 31 5.20 14.10 -3.56
N ARG A 32 4.34 14.68 -4.40
CA ARG A 32 2.92 14.87 -4.07
C ARG A 32 2.18 13.55 -3.84
N LYS A 33 2.59 12.46 -4.50
CA LYS A 33 2.07 11.12 -4.24
C LYS A 33 2.59 10.58 -2.91
N ALA A 34 3.88 10.76 -2.63
CA ALA A 34 4.56 10.28 -1.43
C ALA A 34 4.01 10.88 -0.13
N THR A 35 3.50 12.12 -0.14
CA THR A 35 2.88 12.74 1.06
C THR A 35 1.72 11.92 1.65
N ARG A 36 1.06 11.08 0.83
CA ARG A 36 -0.02 10.17 1.23
C ARG A 36 0.49 8.94 1.98
N TYR A 37 1.80 8.76 2.12
CA TYR A 37 2.42 7.60 2.73
C TYR A 37 3.31 8.00 3.91
N THR A 38 3.72 7.01 4.69
CA THR A 38 4.71 7.12 5.76
C THR A 38 5.46 5.79 5.89
N VAL A 39 6.68 5.83 6.40
CA VAL A 39 7.44 4.63 6.78
C VAL A 39 7.47 4.55 8.30
N LEU A 40 7.13 3.39 8.85
CA LEU A 40 7.25 3.08 10.27
C LEU A 40 7.89 1.70 10.37
N GLU A 41 8.96 1.57 11.16
CA GLU A 41 9.68 0.29 11.35
C GLU A 41 10.01 -0.42 10.02
N CYS A 42 10.49 0.34 9.03
CA CYS A 42 10.81 -0.13 7.67
C CYS A 42 9.62 -0.63 6.84
N VAL A 43 8.38 -0.45 7.31
CA VAL A 43 7.16 -0.81 6.58
C VAL A 43 6.51 0.44 6.00
N LEU A 44 6.07 0.35 4.73
CA LEU A 44 5.36 1.43 4.05
C LEU A 44 3.87 1.38 4.37
N TYR A 45 3.33 2.50 4.82
CA TYR A 45 1.91 2.67 5.10
C TYR A 45 1.32 3.79 4.26
N LYS A 46 0.08 3.61 3.80
CA LYS A 46 -0.75 4.66 3.24
C LYS A 46 -1.60 5.30 4.33
N LYS A 47 -1.60 6.63 4.38
CA LYS A 47 -2.43 7.43 5.29
C LYS A 47 -3.89 7.37 4.82
N GLY A 48 -4.74 6.76 5.63
CA GLY A 48 -6.18 6.70 5.46
C GLY A 48 -6.90 7.97 5.93
N PHE A 49 -8.16 8.12 5.57
CA PHE A 49 -8.99 9.29 5.93
C PHE A 49 -9.25 9.39 7.44
N SER A 50 -9.40 8.26 8.11
CA SER A 50 -9.70 8.18 9.55
C SER A 50 -8.45 8.07 10.43
N HIS A 51 -7.33 8.69 10.02
CA HIS A 51 -6.01 8.53 10.65
C HIS A 51 -5.49 7.09 10.72
N LEU A 52 -6.16 6.14 10.07
CA LEU A 52 -5.73 4.76 9.97
C LEU A 52 -4.52 4.65 9.03
N LEU A 53 -3.48 3.95 9.47
CA LEU A 53 -2.37 3.58 8.62
C LEU A 53 -2.68 2.23 7.97
N LEU A 54 -2.69 2.21 6.64
CA LEU A 54 -2.92 0.99 5.87
C LEU A 54 -1.57 0.44 5.39
N TRP A 55 -1.21 -0.74 5.85
CA TRP A 55 0.00 -1.44 5.41
C TRP A 55 -0.09 -1.73 3.92
N CYS A 56 0.86 -1.19 3.16
CA CYS A 56 0.98 -1.45 1.73
C CYS A 56 1.55 -2.85 1.53
N LEU A 57 0.72 -3.75 1.01
CA LEU A 57 1.09 -5.14 0.75
C LEU A 57 1.78 -5.27 -0.60
N THR A 58 2.81 -6.12 -0.67
CA THR A 58 3.34 -6.63 -1.94
C THR A 58 2.35 -7.60 -2.59
N ILE A 59 2.49 -7.90 -3.89
CA ILE A 59 1.71 -8.98 -4.54
C ILE A 59 1.74 -10.27 -3.72
N THR A 60 2.91 -10.70 -3.26
CA THR A 60 3.04 -11.98 -2.54
C THR A 60 2.29 -11.97 -1.21
N GLU A 61 2.37 -10.86 -0.46
CA GLU A 61 1.59 -10.71 0.78
C GLU A 61 0.09 -10.60 0.47
N THR A 62 -0.28 -9.89 -0.60
CA THR A 62 -1.68 -9.76 -1.04
C THR A 62 -2.27 -11.12 -1.39
N GLU A 63 -1.56 -11.94 -2.16
CA GLU A 63 -2.01 -13.30 -2.51
C GLU A 63 -2.21 -14.17 -1.27
N TYR A 64 -1.30 -14.09 -0.30
CA TYR A 64 -1.40 -14.79 0.97
C TYR A 64 -2.62 -14.33 1.78
N ILE A 65 -2.75 -13.02 2.01
CA ILE A 65 -3.83 -12.42 2.79
C ILE A 65 -5.19 -12.66 2.13
N MET A 66 -5.27 -12.56 0.80
CA MET A 66 -6.51 -12.83 0.06
C MET A 66 -6.93 -14.29 0.19
N ARG A 67 -5.99 -15.23 0.20
CA ARG A 67 -6.29 -16.65 0.47
C ARG A 67 -6.81 -16.84 1.89
N GLU A 68 -6.12 -16.31 2.90
CA GLU A 68 -6.58 -16.40 4.30
C GLU A 68 -7.98 -15.82 4.48
N ILE A 69 -8.23 -14.63 3.93
CA ILE A 69 -9.54 -13.99 3.99
C ILE A 69 -10.59 -14.81 3.24
N HIS A 70 -10.25 -15.42 2.10
CA HIS A 70 -11.16 -16.29 1.37
C HIS A 70 -11.50 -17.56 2.15
N GLU A 71 -10.53 -18.19 2.80
CA GLU A 71 -10.71 -19.38 3.64
C GLU A 71 -11.54 -19.07 4.89
N GLU A 72 -11.32 -17.93 5.56
CA GLU A 72 -12.16 -17.46 6.66
C GLU A 72 -13.61 -17.14 6.22
N ILE A 73 -13.80 -16.79 4.95
CA ILE A 73 -15.09 -16.42 4.36
C ILE A 73 -15.79 -17.63 3.74
N CYS A 74 -15.16 -18.80 3.64
CA CYS A 74 -15.60 -19.95 2.84
C CYS A 74 -16.96 -20.59 3.26
N GLY A 75 -17.76 -19.95 4.12
CA GLY A 75 -19.17 -20.24 4.38
C GLY A 75 -20.16 -19.17 3.90
N ASP A 76 -19.76 -17.92 3.70
CA ASP A 76 -20.62 -16.81 3.29
C ASP A 76 -20.16 -16.24 1.94
N HIS A 77 -21.04 -16.26 0.94
CA HIS A 77 -20.77 -15.65 -0.36
C HIS A 77 -20.77 -14.11 -0.24
N LEU A 78 -19.73 -13.54 0.35
CA LEU A 78 -19.63 -12.10 0.60
C LEU A 78 -19.35 -11.34 -0.71
N GLU A 79 -20.17 -10.33 -0.98
CA GLU A 79 -19.95 -9.39 -2.09
C GLU A 79 -18.57 -8.71 -1.98
N GLY A 80 -17.97 -8.36 -3.14
CA GLY A 80 -16.65 -7.73 -3.20
C GLY A 80 -16.51 -6.43 -2.38
N LYS A 81 -17.62 -5.71 -2.14
CA LYS A 81 -17.66 -4.53 -1.27
C LYS A 81 -17.41 -4.88 0.20
N LEU A 82 -17.97 -5.99 0.68
CA LEU A 82 -17.80 -6.45 2.05
C LEU A 82 -16.37 -6.97 2.26
N LEU A 83 -15.80 -7.63 1.25
CA LEU A 83 -14.41 -8.03 1.23
C LEU A 83 -13.47 -6.81 1.34
N ALA A 84 -13.67 -5.79 0.51
CA ALA A 84 -12.89 -4.55 0.56
C ALA A 84 -12.99 -3.86 1.94
N GLN A 85 -14.16 -3.86 2.56
CA GLN A 85 -14.34 -3.34 3.92
C GLN A 85 -13.58 -4.15 4.97
N LYS A 86 -13.57 -5.49 4.88
CA LYS A 86 -12.78 -6.34 5.79
C LYS A 86 -11.28 -6.08 5.65
N ILE A 87 -10.77 -6.01 4.42
CA ILE A 87 -9.36 -5.69 4.13
C ILE A 87 -8.99 -4.33 4.74
N PHE A 88 -9.82 -3.31 4.50
CA PHE A 88 -9.60 -1.98 5.05
C PHE A 88 -9.62 -1.96 6.59
N ARG A 89 -10.55 -2.72 7.22
CA ARG A 89 -10.62 -2.86 8.68
C ARG A 89 -9.41 -3.56 9.27
N ARG A 90 -8.80 -4.50 8.55
CA ARG A 90 -7.52 -5.13 8.93
C ARG A 90 -6.32 -4.21 8.70
N GLY A 91 -6.52 -3.06 8.06
CA GLY A 91 -5.47 -2.08 7.84
C GLY A 91 -4.55 -2.43 6.68
N TYR A 92 -5.06 -3.08 5.62
CA TYR A 92 -4.26 -3.38 4.43
C TYR A 92 -4.59 -2.44 3.27
N TYR A 93 -3.59 -2.17 2.42
CA TYR A 93 -3.69 -1.40 1.18
C TYR A 93 -3.00 -2.11 0.02
#